data_AF-A0A972PVL5-F1
#
_entry.id   AF-A0A972PVL5-F1
#
_cell.length_a   1.000
_cell.length_b   1.000
_cell.length_c   1.000
_cell.angle_alpha   90.00
_cell.angle_beta   90.00
_cell.angle_gamma   90.00
#
_symmetry.space_group_name_H-M   'P 1'
#
loop_
_entity.id
_entity.type
_entity.pdbx_description
1 polymer ?
#
loop_
_entity_poly.entity_id
_entity_poly.type
_entity_poly.pdbx_seq_one_letter_code
_entity_poly.pdbx_strand_id
1 'polypeptide(L)'
;MDRRELLTRVKEEAGLASLRQADGAVRVIVGILKSLLPEDTAAAVEGCLPDDLREGWRTVQPYPADILEREDIYFEGAEEEERSEVPTITNG
;
A
#
# COMPACT_ATOMS: atom_id res chain seq x y z
N MET A 1 -8.04 18.94 -4.32
CA MET A 1 -7.79 17.56 -4.73
C MET A 1 -8.93 16.74 -4.19
N ASP A 2 -9.69 16.13 -5.09
CA ASP A 2 -10.96 15.48 -4.77
C ASP A 2 -10.80 13.95 -4.88
N ARG A 3 -11.73 13.18 -4.32
CA ARG A 3 -11.66 11.71 -4.30
C ARG A 3 -11.47 11.12 -5.68
N ARG A 4 -12.20 11.62 -6.68
CA ARG A 4 -12.10 11.13 -8.06
C ARG A 4 -10.71 11.40 -8.66
N GLU A 5 -10.11 12.55 -8.35
CA GLU A 5 -8.77 12.90 -8.82
C GLU A 5 -7.73 11.97 -8.20
N LEU A 6 -7.79 11.75 -6.88
CA LEU A 6 -6.94 10.79 -6.18
C LEU A 6 -7.01 9.39 -6.81
N LEU A 7 -8.22 8.85 -6.96
CA LEU A 7 -8.42 7.50 -7.50
C LEU A 7 -7.95 7.37 -8.95
N THR A 8 -8.04 8.45 -9.73
CA THR A 8 -7.54 8.48 -11.11
C THR A 8 -6.02 8.41 -11.12
N ARG A 9 -5.34 9.22 -10.29
CA ARG A 9 -3.87 9.18 -10.18
C ARG A 9 -3.38 7.83 -9.66
N VAL A 10 -3.99 7.30 -8.60
CA VAL A 10 -3.63 5.97 -8.07
C VAL A 10 -3.80 4.89 -9.13
N LYS A 11 -4.89 4.95 -9.91
CA LYS A 11 -5.09 4.01 -11.01
C LYS A 11 -3.98 4.11 -12.05
N GLU A 12 -3.62 5.32 -12.47
CA GLU A 12 -2.61 5.56 -13.50
C GLU A 12 -1.20 5.17 -13.02
N GLU A 13 -0.81 5.59 -11.82
CA GLU A 13 0.50 5.34 -11.24
C GLU A 13 0.72 3.86 -10.90
N ALA A 14 -0.30 3.17 -10.39
CA ALA A 14 -0.21 1.75 -10.05
C ALA A 14 -0.64 0.82 -11.19
N GLY A 15 -0.94 1.35 -12.39
CA GLY A 15 -1.33 0.56 -13.56
C GLY A 15 -2.61 -0.26 -13.38
N LEU A 16 -3.57 0.21 -12.58
CA LEU A 16 -4.78 -0.53 -12.24
C LEU A 16 -5.80 -0.50 -13.38
N ALA A 17 -6.55 -1.59 -13.54
CA ALA A 17 -7.51 -1.72 -14.63
C ALA A 17 -8.75 -0.81 -14.44
N SER A 18 -9.08 -0.42 -13.20
CA SER A 18 -10.31 0.36 -12.93
C SER A 18 -10.20 1.26 -11.70
N LEU A 19 -11.06 2.29 -11.65
CA LEU A 19 -11.24 3.14 -10.46
C LEU A 19 -11.76 2.36 -9.25
N ARG A 20 -12.50 1.26 -9.46
CA ARG A 20 -12.95 0.38 -8.38
C ARG A 20 -11.77 -0.34 -7.72
N GLN A 21 -10.81 -0.80 -8.51
CA GLN A 21 -9.58 -1.39 -7.98
C GLN A 21 -8.75 -0.33 -7.24
N ALA A 22 -8.63 0.88 -7.79
CA ALA A 22 -7.96 1.98 -7.10
C ALA A 22 -8.63 2.31 -5.75
N ASP A 23 -9.97 2.37 -5.70
CA ASP A 23 -10.69 2.59 -4.45
C ASP A 23 -10.44 1.47 -3.43
N GLY A 24 -10.44 0.21 -3.89
CA GLY A 24 -10.09 -0.94 -3.05
C GLY A 24 -8.68 -0.83 -2.48
N ALA A 25 -7.69 -0.56 -3.33
CA ALA A 25 -6.29 -0.40 -2.93
C ALA A 25 -6.10 0.74 -1.92
N VAL A 26 -6.68 1.91 -2.19
CA VAL A 26 -6.63 3.07 -1.27
C VAL A 26 -7.24 2.72 0.09
N ARG A 27 -8.40 2.06 0.12
CA ARG A 27 -9.03 1.67 1.39
C ARG A 27 -8.18 0.70 2.20
N VAL A 28 -7.54 -0.28 1.54
CA VAL A 28 -6.63 -1.22 2.21
C VAL A 28 -5.43 -0.47 2.80
N ILE A 29 -4.78 0.37 2.00
CA ILE A 29 -3.63 1.17 2.44
C ILE A 29 -4.00 2.08 3.61
N VAL A 30 -5.14 2.77 3.53
CA VAL A 30 -5.64 3.62 4.64
C VAL A 30 -5.93 2.79 5.88
N GLY A 31 -6.52 1.61 5.74
CA GLY A 31 -6.77 0.70 6.86
C GLY A 31 -5.48 0.28 7.56
N ILE A 32 -4.45 -0.08 6.80
CA ILE A 32 -3.11 -0.43 7.31
C ILE A 32 -2.44 0.80 7.94
N LEU A 33 -2.51 1.95 7.29
CA LEU A 33 -1.92 3.18 7.82
C LEU A 33 -2.54 3.52 9.18
N LYS A 34 -3.86 3.38 9.32
CA LYS A 34 -4.56 3.63 10.60
C LYS A 34 -4.24 2.60 11.68
N SER A 35 -3.82 1.38 11.35
CA SER A 35 -3.38 0.40 12.34
C SER A 35 -1.95 0.67 12.84
N LEU A 36 -1.13 1.34 12.02
CA LEU A 36 0.27 1.67 12.36
C LEU A 36 0.40 3.04 13.07
N LEU A 37 -0.54 3.96 12.84
CA LEU A 37 -0.49 5.30 13.42
C LEU A 37 -1.08 5.34 14.83
N PRO A 38 -0.42 6.05 15.78
CA PRO A 38 -1.06 6.45 17.03
C PRO A 38 -2.32 7.29 16.76
N GLU A 39 -3.31 7.17 17.64
CA GLU A 39 -4.63 7.81 17.48
C GLU A 39 -4.51 9.34 17.26
N ASP A 40 -3.66 10.02 18.03
CA ASP A 40 -3.40 11.46 17.89
C ASP A 40 -2.84 11.83 16.51
N THR A 41 -1.99 10.97 15.94
CA THR A 41 -1.41 11.20 14.62
C THR A 41 -2.44 10.94 13.53
N ALA A 42 -3.28 9.92 13.68
CA ALA A 42 -4.37 9.64 12.76
C ALA A 42 -5.39 10.80 12.72
N ALA A 43 -5.68 11.43 13.86
CA ALA A 43 -6.53 12.61 13.95
C ALA A 43 -5.87 13.84 13.28
N ALA A 44 -4.55 14.02 13.45
CA ALA A 44 -3.82 15.09 12.77
C ALA A 44 -3.86 14.92 11.24
N VAL A 45 -3.66 13.70 10.73
CA VAL A 45 -3.79 13.38 9.29
C VAL A 45 -5.19 13.70 8.78
N GLU A 46 -6.23 13.32 9.52
CA GLU A 46 -7.62 13.65 9.18
C GLU A 46 -7.84 15.17 9.02
N GLY A 47 -7.22 15.97 9.89
CA GLY A 47 -7.28 17.43 9.86
C GLY A 47 -6.60 18.06 8.64
N CYS A 48 -5.61 17.38 8.06
CA CYS A 48 -4.91 17.84 6.86
C CYS A 48 -5.60 17.43 5.55
N LEU A 49 -6.59 16.53 5.60
CA LEU A 49 -7.29 16.06 4.41
C LEU A 49 -8.38 17.07 3.97
N PRO A 50 -8.56 17.26 2.64
CA PRO A 50 -9.74 17.91 2.08
C PRO A 50 -11.04 17.21 2.52
N ASP A 51 -12.15 17.94 2.61
CA ASP A 51 -13.41 17.43 3.15
C ASP A 51 -13.90 16.14 2.45
N ASP A 52 -13.78 16.06 1.12
CA ASP A 52 -14.17 14.89 0.31
C ASP A 52 -13.32 13.64 0.59
N LEU A 53 -12.05 13.82 1.01
CA LEU A 53 -11.16 12.71 1.39
C LEU A 53 -11.30 12.36 2.88
N ARG A 54 -11.67 13.34 3.71
CA ARG A 54 -11.89 13.16 5.15
C ARG A 54 -13.01 12.16 5.44
N GLU A 55 -14.09 12.20 4.67
CA GLU A 55 -15.18 11.23 4.81
C GLU A 55 -14.70 9.80 4.54
N GLY A 56 -13.86 9.61 3.51
CA GLY A 56 -13.23 8.33 3.20
C GLY A 56 -12.33 7.84 4.33
N TRP A 57 -11.52 8.73 4.91
CA TRP A 57 -10.65 8.43 6.06
C TRP A 57 -11.43 7.95 7.30
N ARG A 58 -12.55 8.61 7.61
CA ARG A 58 -13.41 8.25 8.75
C ARG A 58 -14.12 6.91 8.54
N THR A 59 -14.53 6.62 7.30
CA THR A 59 -15.28 5.41 6.96
C THR A 59 -14.41 4.15 7.02
N VAL A 60 -13.14 4.25 6.63
CA VAL A 60 -12.22 3.11 6.64
C VAL A 60 -11.85 2.77 8.08
N GLN A 61 -12.17 1.54 8.51
CA GLN A 61 -11.70 1.04 9.80
C GLN A 61 -10.23 0.60 9.71
N PRO A 62 -9.45 0.75 10.79
CA PRO A 62 -8.10 0.22 10.84
C PRO A 62 -8.12 -1.29 10.59
N TYR A 63 -7.12 -1.78 9.87
CA TYR A 63 -6.97 -3.21 9.65
C TYR A 63 -6.57 -3.89 10.98
N PRO A 64 -7.06 -5.11 11.25
CA PRO A 64 -6.65 -5.87 12.43
C PRO A 64 -5.12 -6.04 12.46
N ALA A 65 -4.49 -5.67 13.58
CA ALA A 65 -3.03 -5.65 13.73
C ALA A 65 -2.40 -7.06 13.60
N ASP A 66 -3.16 -8.10 13.94
CA ASP A 66 -2.80 -9.51 13.87
C ASP A 66 -2.65 -10.04 12.42
N ILE A 67 -3.11 -9.30 11.42
CA ILE A 67 -2.92 -9.67 10.00
C ILE A 67 -1.53 -9.29 9.51
N LEU A 68 -0.95 -8.18 9.97
CA LEU A 68 0.37 -7.69 9.53
C LEU A 68 1.52 -8.52 10.10
N GLU A 69 1.37 -9.06 11.32
CA GLU A 69 2.35 -9.98 11.93
C GLU A 69 2.60 -11.24 11.08
N ARG A 70 1.69 -11.57 10.15
CA ARG A 70 1.79 -12.74 9.28
C ARG A 70 2.64 -12.52 8.03
N GLU A 71 2.88 -11.26 7.64
CA GLU A 71 3.59 -10.90 6.39
C GLU A 71 5.08 -10.53 6.59
N ASP A 72 5.53 -10.30 7.83
CA ASP A 72 6.96 -10.13 8.14
C ASP A 72 7.80 -11.36 7.73
N ILE A 73 7.16 -12.52 7.56
CA ILE A 73 7.78 -13.78 7.08
C ILE A 73 8.07 -13.74 5.56
N TYR A 74 7.40 -12.89 4.79
CA TYR A 74 7.53 -12.86 3.32
C TYR A 74 8.42 -11.72 2.80
N PHE A 75 8.73 -10.71 3.62
CA PHE A 75 9.63 -9.61 3.24
C PHE A 75 11.12 -9.94 3.40
N GLU A 76 11.48 -10.96 4.19
CA GLU A 76 12.86 -11.42 4.39
C GLU A 76 13.31 -12.49 3.38
N GLY A 77 12.48 -12.80 2.36
CA GLY A 77 12.76 -13.81 1.33
C GLY A 77 13.15 -13.25 -0.05
N ALA A 78 13.17 -11.94 -0.22
CA ALA A 78 13.53 -11.27 -1.47
C ALA A 78 14.93 -10.65 -1.38
N GLU A 79 15.91 -11.39 -0.84
CA GLU A 79 17.31 -11.11 -1.17
C GLU A 79 17.55 -11.56 -2.61
N GLU A 80 17.81 -10.56 -3.44
CA GLU A 80 18.11 -10.61 -4.87
C GLU A 80 19.06 -11.77 -5.26
N GLU A 81 18.54 -12.75 -6.00
CA GLU A 81 19.37 -13.60 -6.87
C GLU A 81 19.90 -12.75 -8.03
N GLU A 82 21.06 -12.10 -7.89
CA GLU A 82 21.84 -11.64 -9.03
C GLU A 82 23.36 -11.84 -8.84
N ARG A 83 23.90 -12.94 -9.39
CA ARG A 83 24.99 -12.90 -10.41
C ARG A 83 25.41 -14.28 -10.92
N SER A 84 25.00 -14.57 -12.16
CA SER A 84 25.80 -15.10 -13.27
C SER A 84 27.01 -16.00 -12.97
N GLU A 85 26.85 -17.32 -13.14
CA GLU A 85 27.93 -18.19 -13.63
C GLU A 85 27.43 -19.03 -14.81
N VAL A 86 27.79 -18.60 -16.03
CA VAL A 86 27.72 -19.43 -17.22
C VAL A 86 28.87 -20.43 -17.13
N PRO A 87 28.64 -21.75 -17.06
CA PRO A 87 29.75 -22.69 -17.03
C PRO A 87 30.36 -22.75 -18.43
N THR A 88 31.57 -22.20 -18.59
CA THR A 88 32.38 -22.46 -19.78
C THR A 88 32.91 -23.89 -19.67
N ILE A 89 32.33 -24.81 -20.43
CA ILE A 89 32.86 -26.17 -20.60
C ILE A 89 34.20 -26.05 -21.32
N THR A 90 35.31 -26.21 -20.61
CA THR A 90 36.62 -26.44 -21.22
C THR A 90 36.75 -27.93 -21.52
N ASN A 91 36.82 -28.29 -22.80
CA ASN A 91 37.24 -29.63 -23.22
C ASN A 91 38.77 -29.62 -23.34
N GLY A 92 39.42 -30.45 -22.54
CA GLY A 92 40.85 -30.79 -22.65
C GLY A 92 41.02 -32.29 -22.60
#